data_AF-A0AAJ6K5R8-F1
#
_entry.id   AF-A0AAJ6K5R8-F1
#
_cell.length_a   1.000
_cell.length_b   1.000
_cell.length_c   1.000
_cell.angle_alpha   90.00
_cell.angle_beta   90.00
_cell.angle_gamma   90.00
#
_symmetry.space_group_name_H-M   'P 1'
#
loop_
_entity.id
_entity.type
_entity.pdbx_description
1 polymer ?
#
loop_
_entity_poly.entity_id
_entity_poly.type
_entity_poly.pdbx_seq_one_letter_code
_entity_poly.pdbx_strand_id
1 'polypeptide(L)'
;MNNTHYSQFPPEYGFKPDLMPAGQSMNQTEAQTQEQREPGMKLVAYGGKYAFQCQQSNTIAGWQTIQFESAPKSSSSPSDRTYNWSKKIAFQITDTELPLLVAVLLGFLPAIRFDLHGPEKNKWLEIINQGPNFYIKSGMGSTLHSAPVTLVDASMFGLLALNQYTANFPLLSSDAVLASVKMLARQSFENKTYKIPKEPQKSGYHHQGAWYLTLLSNWLFCMQSGWFMHSLSHKICG
;
A
#
# COMPACT_ATOMS: atom_id res chain seq x y z
N MET A 1 -70.52 12.78 6.55
CA MET A 1 -69.82 14.04 6.25
C MET A 1 -68.95 14.37 7.45
N ASN A 2 -67.62 14.45 7.21
CA ASN A 2 -66.60 15.38 7.72
C ASN A 2 -66.65 15.76 9.22
N ASN A 3 -65.55 15.92 9.95
CA ASN A 3 -64.11 15.87 9.66
C ASN A 3 -63.38 15.91 11.02
N THR A 4 -62.20 15.30 11.04
CA THR A 4 -60.96 15.72 11.73
C THR A 4 -60.99 16.94 12.66
N HIS A 5 -60.40 16.80 13.85
CA HIS A 5 -59.32 17.68 14.32
C HIS A 5 -58.53 17.03 15.47
N TYR A 6 -57.31 16.56 15.16
CA TYR A 6 -56.27 16.35 16.17
C TYR A 6 -55.71 17.73 16.57
N SER A 7 -55.71 17.99 17.87
CA SER A 7 -55.08 19.12 18.55
C SER A 7 -54.86 18.63 20.01
N GLN A 8 -53.75 18.82 20.73
CA GLN A 8 -52.59 19.68 20.61
C GLN A 8 -51.40 19.00 21.31
N PHE A 9 -50.19 19.16 20.78
CA PHE A 9 -48.93 18.83 21.45
C PHE A 9 -48.64 19.84 22.57
N PRO A 10 -48.11 19.44 23.74
CA PRO A 10 -47.72 20.36 24.80
C PRO A 10 -46.44 21.18 24.46
N PRO A 11 -46.26 22.34 25.11
CA PRO A 11 -45.49 23.47 24.59
C PRO A 11 -43.96 23.38 24.81
N GLU A 12 -43.25 23.70 23.72
CA GLU A 12 -42.15 24.69 23.64
C GLU A 12 -41.26 24.89 24.88
N TYR A 13 -40.10 24.23 24.89
CA TYR A 13 -38.98 24.65 25.73
C TYR A 13 -38.35 25.92 25.12
N GLY A 14 -38.79 27.06 25.65
CA GLY A 14 -38.29 28.39 25.32
C GLY A 14 -36.81 28.59 25.67
N PHE A 15 -36.08 29.09 24.69
CA PHE A 15 -34.72 29.62 24.75
C PHE A 15 -34.66 30.81 25.74
N LYS A 16 -33.78 30.76 26.75
CA LYS A 16 -33.54 31.87 27.69
C LYS A 16 -32.27 32.65 27.25
N PRO A 17 -32.36 33.92 26.81
CA PRO A 17 -31.21 34.64 26.24
C PRO A 17 -30.18 35.24 27.23
N ASP A 18 -30.39 35.23 28.55
CA ASP A 18 -29.66 36.16 29.44
C ASP A 18 -28.57 35.55 30.33
N LEU A 19 -27.71 34.68 29.78
CA LEU A 19 -26.45 34.30 30.43
C LEU A 19 -25.31 34.23 29.39
N MET A 20 -24.79 35.39 28.99
CA MET A 20 -23.51 35.49 28.27
C MET A 20 -22.48 36.26 29.12
N PRO A 21 -21.32 35.68 29.43
CA PRO A 21 -20.14 36.45 29.79
C PRO A 21 -19.59 37.16 28.55
N ALA A 22 -19.25 38.44 28.70
CA ALA A 22 -18.71 39.29 27.66
C ALA A 22 -17.33 38.82 27.15
N GLY A 23 -17.18 38.82 25.82
CA GLY A 23 -15.95 39.16 25.10
C GLY A 23 -14.72 38.28 25.32
N GLN A 24 -14.59 37.22 24.52
CA GLN A 24 -13.26 36.73 24.10
C GLN A 24 -13.20 36.64 22.57
N SER A 25 -12.20 37.35 22.04
CA SER A 25 -11.87 37.55 20.63
C SER A 25 -11.89 36.26 19.81
N MET A 26 -12.58 36.30 18.68
CA MET A 26 -12.37 35.35 17.60
C MET A 26 -10.95 35.50 17.08
N ASN A 27 -10.10 34.52 17.36
CA ASN A 27 -8.89 34.29 16.59
C ASN A 27 -8.99 32.91 15.96
N GLN A 28 -9.12 32.93 14.63
CA GLN A 28 -8.94 31.77 13.79
C GLN A 28 -7.59 31.15 14.09
N THR A 29 -7.59 29.89 14.51
CA THR A 29 -6.44 29.02 14.30
C THR A 29 -6.99 27.67 13.90
N GLU A 30 -6.89 27.40 12.61
CA GLU A 30 -6.99 26.08 11.99
C GLU A 30 -5.86 25.20 12.54
N ALA A 31 -5.96 24.79 13.81
CA ALA A 31 -5.18 23.69 14.34
C ALA A 31 -6.00 22.42 14.13
N GLN A 32 -5.82 21.83 12.95
CA GLN A 32 -6.48 20.59 12.56
C GLN A 32 -6.26 19.51 13.62
N THR A 33 -7.39 19.00 14.10
CA THR A 33 -7.60 17.91 15.05
C THR A 33 -6.63 16.74 14.82
N GLN A 34 -5.53 16.71 15.57
CA GLN A 34 -4.78 15.47 15.82
C GLN A 34 -5.58 14.68 16.85
N GLU A 35 -6.67 14.07 16.39
CA GLU A 35 -7.36 13.04 17.17
C GLU A 35 -6.34 11.94 17.46
N GLN A 36 -6.10 11.67 18.75
CA GLN A 36 -5.27 10.56 19.24
C GLN A 36 -5.87 9.25 18.73
N ARG A 37 -5.50 8.83 17.53
CA ARG A 37 -5.78 7.50 17.00
C ARG A 37 -4.92 6.53 17.81
N GLU A 38 -5.55 5.57 18.49
CA GLU A 38 -4.88 4.39 19.05
C GLU A 38 -3.85 3.88 18.03
N PRO A 39 -2.59 3.61 18.42
CA PRO A 39 -1.53 3.33 17.47
C PRO A 39 -1.81 2.01 16.77
N GLY A 40 -2.44 2.10 15.59
CA GLY A 40 -2.66 0.96 14.71
C GLY A 40 -1.35 0.24 14.41
N MET A 41 -1.45 -1.03 14.03
CA MET A 41 -0.30 -1.87 13.75
C MET A 41 0.62 -1.19 12.74
N LYS A 42 1.91 -1.13 13.08
CA LYS A 42 2.96 -0.51 12.30
C LYS A 42 4.09 -1.51 12.09
N LEU A 43 4.50 -1.65 10.85
CA LEU A 43 5.60 -2.52 10.43
C LEU A 43 6.68 -1.67 9.76
N VAL A 44 7.94 -2.02 9.98
CA VAL A 44 9.09 -1.29 9.44
C VAL A 44 10.10 -2.28 8.84
N ALA A 45 10.57 -1.97 7.63
CA ALA A 45 11.66 -2.65 6.95
C ALA A 45 12.87 -1.73 6.94
N TYR A 46 13.97 -2.18 7.54
CA TYR A 46 15.19 -1.39 7.69
C TYR A 46 16.18 -1.70 6.55
N GLY A 47 16.56 -0.67 5.78
CA GLY A 47 17.56 -0.77 4.72
C GLY A 47 18.82 0.04 5.01
N GLY A 48 19.90 -0.19 4.26
CA GLY A 48 21.20 0.43 4.56
C GLY A 48 21.22 1.97 4.55
N LYS A 49 20.44 2.60 3.66
CA LYS A 49 20.35 4.08 3.52
C LYS A 49 18.96 4.64 3.82
N TYR A 50 17.92 3.82 3.64
CA TYR A 50 16.53 4.21 3.79
C TYR A 50 15.76 3.09 4.47
N ALA A 51 14.74 3.45 5.23
CA ALA A 51 13.76 2.52 5.79
C ALA A 51 12.40 2.76 5.15
N PHE A 52 11.59 1.71 5.09
CA PHE A 52 10.20 1.76 4.67
C PHE A 52 9.29 1.32 5.80
N GLN A 53 8.12 1.91 5.90
CA GLN A 53 7.14 1.63 6.95
C GLN A 53 5.76 1.55 6.34
N CYS A 54 4.97 0.61 6.86
CA CYS A 54 3.56 0.45 6.56
C CYS A 54 2.77 0.54 7.86
N GLN A 55 1.71 1.34 7.89
CA GLN A 55 0.83 1.50 9.05
C GLN A 55 -0.63 1.52 8.61
N GLN A 56 -1.52 1.05 9.49
CA GLN A 56 -2.96 1.16 9.26
C GLN A 56 -3.39 2.63 9.17
N SER A 57 -4.34 2.93 8.29
CA SER A 57 -4.86 4.28 8.10
C SER A 57 -6.27 4.22 7.53
N ASN A 58 -7.08 5.26 7.78
CA ASN A 58 -8.41 5.36 7.19
C ASN A 58 -8.51 6.63 6.34
N THR A 59 -9.32 6.59 5.29
CA THR A 59 -9.70 7.81 4.57
C THR A 59 -10.68 8.63 5.40
N ILE A 60 -10.92 9.88 5.01
CA ILE A 60 -11.94 10.73 5.66
C ILE A 60 -13.32 10.08 5.56
N ALA A 61 -13.59 9.33 4.49
CA ALA A 61 -14.83 8.60 4.27
C ALA A 61 -14.91 7.27 5.06
N GLY A 62 -13.91 6.94 5.88
CA GLY A 62 -13.88 5.73 6.70
C GLY A 62 -13.39 4.47 6.00
N TRP A 63 -12.92 4.57 4.75
CA TRP A 63 -12.34 3.44 4.02
C TRP A 63 -11.01 3.03 4.66
N GLN A 64 -10.89 1.75 5.01
CA GLN A 64 -9.71 1.14 5.61
C GLN A 64 -8.61 1.00 4.55
N THR A 65 -7.45 1.55 4.85
CA THR A 65 -6.30 1.56 3.96
C THR A 65 -4.99 1.52 4.75
N ILE A 66 -3.87 1.75 4.08
CA ILE A 66 -2.58 1.88 4.72
C ILE A 66 -1.96 3.22 4.37
N GLN A 67 -1.14 3.70 5.29
CA GLN A 67 -0.16 4.73 5.03
C GLN A 67 1.21 4.09 4.90
N PHE A 68 1.90 4.45 3.83
CA PHE A 68 3.20 3.93 3.52
C PHE A 68 4.20 5.08 3.52
N GLU A 69 5.30 4.90 4.24
CA GLU A 69 6.26 5.94 4.54
C GLU A 69 7.67 5.45 4.24
N SER A 70 8.55 6.35 3.84
CA SER A 70 9.97 6.08 3.69
C SER A 70 10.80 7.17 4.32
N ALA A 71 11.89 6.82 4.99
CA ALA A 71 12.75 7.76 5.68
C ALA A 71 14.24 7.51 5.38
N PRO A 72 15.05 8.57 5.24
CA PRO A 72 16.50 8.43 5.13
C PRO A 72 17.09 8.08 6.48
N LYS A 73 18.24 7.41 6.45
CA LYS A 73 19.04 7.16 7.63
C LYS A 73 19.48 8.48 8.28
N SER A 74 19.48 8.55 9.61
CA SER A 74 19.85 9.78 10.33
C SER A 74 21.34 10.12 10.19
N SER A 75 22.17 9.09 10.13
CA SER A 75 23.63 9.20 10.01
C SER A 75 24.15 8.35 8.87
N SER A 76 25.25 8.79 8.25
CA SER A 76 26.01 8.02 7.27
C SER A 76 26.77 6.84 7.90
N SER A 77 26.85 6.77 9.24
CA SER A 77 27.55 5.68 9.94
C SER A 77 26.86 4.33 9.68
N PRO A 78 27.62 3.25 9.35
CA PRO A 78 27.06 1.91 9.20
C PRO A 78 26.46 1.34 10.50
N SER A 79 27.03 1.69 11.66
CA SER A 79 26.61 1.15 12.97
C SER A 79 25.35 1.80 13.54
N ASP A 80 25.08 3.05 13.14
CA ASP A 80 23.85 3.73 13.49
C ASP A 80 22.69 3.03 12.75
N ARG A 81 21.61 2.67 13.44
CA ARG A 81 20.40 2.09 12.82
C ARG A 81 19.18 2.98 13.04
N THR A 82 19.42 4.27 13.21
CA THR A 82 18.36 5.28 13.34
C THR A 82 18.01 5.91 12.00
N TYR A 83 16.74 6.26 11.84
CA TYR A 83 16.19 6.86 10.62
C TYR A 83 15.46 8.14 10.95
N ASN A 84 15.61 9.14 10.09
CA ASN A 84 15.05 10.46 10.28
C ASN A 84 13.62 10.51 9.71
N TRP A 85 12.66 10.10 10.53
CA TRP A 85 11.24 10.10 10.18
C TRP A 85 10.65 11.51 10.01
N SER A 86 11.34 12.57 10.44
CA SER A 86 10.93 13.95 10.15
C SER A 86 11.16 14.33 8.68
N LYS A 87 12.07 13.64 7.98
CA LYS A 87 12.33 13.80 6.54
C LYS A 87 11.66 12.70 5.70
N LYS A 88 10.53 12.18 6.16
CA LYS A 88 9.84 11.07 5.48
C LYS A 88 9.09 11.52 4.22
N ILE A 89 9.00 10.62 3.25
CA ILE A 89 8.00 10.70 2.18
C ILE A 89 6.85 9.80 2.61
N ALA A 90 5.67 10.39 2.82
CA ALA A 90 4.45 9.68 3.20
C ALA A 90 3.39 9.77 2.10
N PHE A 91 2.72 8.65 1.86
CA PHE A 91 1.60 8.49 0.94
C PHE A 91 0.54 7.59 1.59
N GLN A 92 -0.71 8.01 1.52
CA GLN A 92 -1.86 7.17 1.84
C GLN A 92 -2.26 6.44 0.56
N ILE A 93 -2.33 5.13 0.64
CA ILE A 93 -2.71 4.28 -0.49
C ILE A 93 -4.21 4.47 -0.73
N THR A 94 -4.59 4.63 -2.00
CA THR A 94 -6.00 4.80 -2.37
C THR A 94 -6.75 3.46 -2.30
N ASP A 95 -8.08 3.54 -2.34
CA ASP A 95 -8.98 2.38 -2.40
C ASP A 95 -8.70 1.48 -3.62
N THR A 96 -8.42 2.07 -4.77
CA THR A 96 -8.11 1.35 -6.03
C THR A 96 -6.69 0.78 -6.07
N GLU A 97 -5.73 1.41 -5.38
CA GLU A 97 -4.34 0.95 -5.33
C GLU A 97 -4.12 -0.17 -4.30
N LEU A 98 -4.89 -0.16 -3.21
CA LEU A 98 -4.72 -1.11 -2.11
C LEU A 98 -4.74 -2.59 -2.55
N PRO A 99 -5.69 -3.08 -3.37
CA PRO A 99 -5.67 -4.47 -3.81
C PRO A 99 -4.50 -4.78 -4.75
N LEU A 100 -4.02 -3.82 -5.54
CA LEU A 100 -2.81 -3.99 -6.38
C LEU A 100 -1.55 -4.05 -5.52
N LEU A 101 -1.51 -3.28 -4.43
CA LEU A 101 -0.43 -3.33 -3.47
C LEU A 101 -0.36 -4.68 -2.75
N VAL A 102 -1.53 -5.21 -2.33
CA VAL A 102 -1.63 -6.58 -1.78
C VAL A 102 -1.10 -7.58 -2.82
N ALA A 103 -1.53 -7.44 -4.08
CA ALA A 103 -1.15 -8.34 -5.14
C ALA A 103 0.37 -8.39 -5.38
N VAL A 104 1.07 -7.25 -5.39
CA VAL A 104 2.54 -7.26 -5.56
C VAL A 104 3.26 -7.81 -4.34
N LEU A 105 2.88 -7.41 -3.12
CA LEU A 105 3.58 -7.76 -1.89
C LEU A 105 3.40 -9.24 -1.53
N LEU A 106 2.28 -9.85 -1.91
CA LEU A 106 2.03 -11.29 -1.79
C LEU A 106 2.50 -12.10 -3.02
N GLY A 107 3.09 -11.44 -4.02
CA GLY A 107 3.72 -12.10 -5.16
C GLY A 107 2.80 -12.54 -6.30
N PHE A 108 1.56 -12.05 -6.36
CA PHE A 108 0.66 -12.26 -7.51
C PHE A 108 0.95 -11.33 -8.69
N LEU A 109 1.59 -10.19 -8.43
CA LEU A 109 2.10 -9.28 -9.45
C LEU A 109 3.63 -9.14 -9.34
N PRO A 110 4.34 -8.97 -10.47
CA PRO A 110 5.80 -8.83 -10.46
C PRO A 110 6.26 -7.44 -10.01
N ALA A 111 5.47 -6.40 -10.25
CA ALA A 111 5.79 -5.04 -9.87
C ALA A 111 4.54 -4.15 -9.82
N ILE A 112 4.64 -2.96 -9.23
CA ILE A 112 3.66 -1.87 -9.36
C ILE A 112 4.37 -0.51 -9.37
N ARG A 113 3.68 0.50 -9.90
CA ARG A 113 4.01 1.91 -9.72
C ARG A 113 2.74 2.71 -9.43
N PHE A 114 2.77 3.48 -8.35
CA PHE A 114 1.75 4.47 -8.03
C PHE A 114 2.33 5.87 -8.21
N ASP A 115 1.58 6.77 -8.85
CA ASP A 115 2.01 8.12 -9.21
C ASP A 115 1.01 9.15 -8.70
N LEU A 116 1.37 10.43 -8.80
CA LEU A 116 0.45 11.56 -8.58
C LEU A 116 -0.09 11.66 -7.15
N HIS A 117 0.65 11.15 -6.16
CA HIS A 117 0.30 11.34 -4.75
C HIS A 117 0.69 12.74 -4.25
N GLY A 118 -0.02 13.19 -3.20
CA GLY A 118 0.20 14.46 -2.52
C GLY A 118 -0.43 15.68 -3.23
N PRO A 119 -0.47 16.84 -2.56
CA PRO A 119 -1.12 18.05 -3.11
C PRO A 119 -0.51 18.49 -4.45
N GLU A 120 0.81 18.38 -4.57
CA GLU A 120 1.57 18.75 -5.78
C GLU A 120 1.63 17.63 -6.84
N LYS A 121 1.03 16.46 -6.57
CA LYS A 121 1.04 15.28 -7.47
C LYS A 121 2.44 14.85 -7.93
N ASN A 122 3.46 15.08 -7.10
CA ASN A 122 4.87 14.81 -7.42
C ASN A 122 5.45 13.61 -6.65
N LYS A 123 4.63 12.93 -5.83
CA LYS A 123 5.04 11.74 -5.09
C LYS A 123 4.69 10.47 -5.86
N TRP A 124 5.56 9.47 -5.76
CA TRP A 124 5.38 8.17 -6.41
C TRP A 124 6.01 7.04 -5.58
N LEU A 125 5.51 5.83 -5.79
CA LEU A 125 5.95 4.57 -5.18
C LEU A 125 6.17 3.53 -6.27
N GLU A 126 7.28 2.80 -6.21
CA GLU A 126 7.54 1.61 -7.02
C GLU A 126 7.90 0.43 -6.12
N ILE A 127 7.34 -0.73 -6.42
CA ILE A 127 7.68 -1.98 -5.76
C ILE A 127 7.92 -3.03 -6.83
N ILE A 128 9.05 -3.71 -6.77
CA ILE A 128 9.42 -4.77 -7.70
C ILE A 128 9.73 -6.03 -6.88
N ASN A 129 9.01 -7.11 -7.16
CA ASN A 129 9.30 -8.43 -6.62
C ASN A 129 10.43 -9.07 -7.45
N GLN A 130 11.58 -9.33 -6.84
CA GLN A 130 12.74 -9.93 -7.52
C GLN A 130 12.85 -11.44 -7.28
N GLY A 131 11.95 -12.03 -6.49
CA GLY A 131 12.01 -13.41 -6.02
C GLY A 131 12.50 -13.50 -4.57
N PRO A 132 13.82 -13.54 -4.30
CA PRO A 132 14.34 -13.70 -2.94
C PRO A 132 14.19 -12.43 -2.09
N ASN A 133 13.97 -11.28 -2.73
CA ASN A 133 13.77 -10.00 -2.07
C ASN A 133 12.89 -9.09 -2.95
N PHE A 134 12.45 -7.99 -2.36
CA PHE A 134 11.80 -6.89 -3.06
C PHE A 134 12.76 -5.73 -3.21
N TYR A 135 12.54 -4.91 -4.23
CA TYR A 135 13.16 -3.60 -4.36
C TYR A 135 12.08 -2.52 -4.33
N ILE A 136 12.11 -1.70 -3.28
CA ILE A 136 11.13 -0.63 -3.07
C ILE A 136 11.79 0.71 -3.32
N LYS A 137 11.11 1.58 -4.07
CA LYS A 137 11.50 2.97 -4.27
C LYS A 137 10.33 3.89 -4.00
N SER A 138 10.60 5.05 -3.42
CA SER A 138 9.64 6.14 -3.35
C SER A 138 10.35 7.44 -3.65
N GLY A 139 9.69 8.35 -4.36
CA GLY A 139 10.26 9.65 -4.68
C GLY A 139 9.28 10.79 -4.51
N MET A 140 9.84 11.99 -4.40
CA MET A 140 9.14 13.28 -4.32
C MET A 140 10.05 14.35 -4.92
N GLY A 141 9.71 14.84 -6.10
CA GLY A 141 10.58 15.77 -6.85
C GLY A 141 11.97 15.16 -7.08
N SER A 142 13.02 15.80 -6.55
CA SER A 142 14.42 15.33 -6.62
C SER A 142 14.80 14.30 -5.54
N THR A 143 13.95 14.10 -4.53
CA THR A 143 14.24 13.16 -3.43
C THR A 143 13.88 11.73 -3.84
N LEU A 144 14.79 10.80 -3.61
CA LEU A 144 14.63 9.37 -3.90
C LEU A 144 15.07 8.54 -2.70
N HIS A 145 14.16 7.72 -2.18
CA HIS A 145 14.45 6.69 -1.18
C HIS A 145 14.33 5.32 -1.86
N SER A 146 15.37 4.48 -1.75
CA SER A 146 15.36 3.13 -2.32
C SER A 146 16.13 2.14 -1.46
N ALA A 147 15.55 0.96 -1.24
CA ALA A 147 16.21 -0.10 -0.51
C ALA A 147 15.71 -1.48 -0.94
N PRO A 148 16.58 -2.51 -0.89
CA PRO A 148 16.11 -3.88 -0.89
C PRO A 148 15.33 -4.14 0.41
N VAL A 149 14.24 -4.88 0.31
CA VAL A 149 13.41 -5.33 1.42
C VAL A 149 13.33 -6.85 1.38
N THR A 150 13.45 -7.51 2.52
CA THR A 150 13.41 -8.98 2.56
C THR A 150 12.05 -9.51 2.12
N LEU A 151 12.02 -10.75 1.62
CA LEU A 151 10.75 -11.41 1.30
C LEU A 151 9.79 -11.42 2.50
N VAL A 152 10.30 -11.66 3.71
CA VAL A 152 9.50 -11.73 4.94
C VAL A 152 8.90 -10.37 5.28
N ASP A 153 9.71 -9.31 5.29
CA ASP A 153 9.22 -7.96 5.63
C ASP A 153 8.18 -7.47 4.61
N ALA A 154 8.44 -7.69 3.32
CA ALA A 154 7.50 -7.33 2.26
C ALA A 154 6.19 -8.13 2.35
N SER A 155 6.27 -9.43 2.67
CA SER A 155 5.09 -10.27 2.87
C SER A 155 4.27 -9.80 4.08
N MET A 156 4.93 -9.38 5.16
CA MET A 156 4.25 -8.81 6.33
C MET A 156 3.53 -7.50 5.99
N PHE A 157 4.13 -6.63 5.16
CA PHE A 157 3.43 -5.46 4.61
C PHE A 157 2.20 -5.88 3.79
N GLY A 158 2.32 -6.93 2.98
CA GLY A 158 1.21 -7.48 2.19
C GLY A 158 0.07 -8.00 3.06
N LEU A 159 0.38 -8.69 4.16
CA LEU A 159 -0.62 -9.18 5.12
C LEU A 159 -1.32 -8.02 5.85
N LEU A 160 -0.59 -6.98 6.25
CA LEU A 160 -1.18 -5.79 6.85
C LEU A 160 -2.12 -5.06 5.87
N ALA A 161 -1.71 -4.93 4.60
CA ALA A 161 -2.54 -4.35 3.55
C ALA A 161 -3.78 -5.20 3.26
N LEU A 162 -3.66 -6.54 3.23
CA LEU A 162 -4.79 -7.46 3.04
C LEU A 162 -5.78 -7.37 4.21
N ASN A 163 -5.27 -7.27 5.44
CA ASN A 163 -6.11 -7.10 6.62
C ASN A 163 -6.96 -5.82 6.53
N GLN A 164 -6.34 -4.70 6.16
CA GLN A 164 -7.06 -3.44 5.92
C GLN A 164 -8.05 -3.55 4.77
N TYR A 165 -7.66 -4.17 3.64
CA TYR A 165 -8.56 -4.35 2.52
C TYR A 165 -9.79 -5.20 2.89
N THR A 166 -9.58 -6.29 3.64
CA THR A 166 -10.65 -7.18 4.12
C THR A 166 -11.62 -6.46 5.05
N ALA A 167 -11.14 -5.57 5.91
CA ALA A 167 -11.98 -4.81 6.84
C ALA A 167 -13.03 -3.91 6.13
N ASN A 168 -12.86 -3.61 4.84
CA ASN A 168 -13.86 -2.91 4.04
C ASN A 168 -15.03 -3.80 3.58
N PHE A 169 -14.93 -5.13 3.73
CA PHE A 169 -15.92 -6.09 3.24
C PHE A 169 -16.39 -7.02 4.35
N PRO A 170 -17.16 -6.52 5.34
CA PRO A 170 -17.50 -7.28 6.55
C PRO A 170 -18.33 -8.56 6.32
N LEU A 171 -18.94 -8.70 5.13
CA LEU A 171 -19.72 -9.87 4.74
C LEU A 171 -18.92 -10.92 3.96
N LEU A 172 -17.64 -10.64 3.64
CA LEU A 172 -16.76 -11.55 2.93
C LEU A 172 -15.73 -12.15 3.89
N SER A 173 -15.41 -13.43 3.72
CA SER A 173 -14.27 -14.02 4.40
C SER A 173 -12.95 -13.45 3.85
N SER A 174 -11.90 -13.45 4.66
CA SER A 174 -10.55 -13.06 4.22
C SER A 174 -10.09 -13.88 3.02
N ASP A 175 -10.47 -15.16 2.95
CA ASP A 175 -10.15 -16.04 1.81
C ASP A 175 -10.88 -15.60 0.53
N ALA A 176 -12.15 -15.19 0.62
CA ALA A 176 -12.90 -14.67 -0.52
C ALA A 176 -12.30 -13.35 -1.04
N VAL A 177 -11.88 -12.47 -0.13
CA VAL A 177 -11.18 -11.21 -0.48
C VAL A 177 -9.81 -11.50 -1.11
N LEU A 178 -9.05 -12.45 -0.57
CA LEU A 178 -7.78 -12.84 -1.18
C LEU A 178 -7.97 -13.47 -2.57
N ALA A 179 -9.01 -14.28 -2.76
CA ALA A 179 -9.36 -14.85 -4.05
C ALA A 179 -9.73 -13.77 -5.09
N SER A 180 -10.46 -12.73 -4.69
CA SER A 180 -10.78 -11.61 -5.57
C SER A 180 -9.53 -10.79 -5.93
N VAL A 181 -8.61 -10.58 -4.98
CA VAL A 181 -7.31 -9.94 -5.25
C VAL A 181 -6.47 -10.76 -6.25
N LYS A 182 -6.42 -12.09 -6.12
CA LYS A 182 -5.73 -12.96 -7.09
C LYS A 182 -6.33 -12.86 -8.49
N MET A 183 -7.66 -12.83 -8.58
CA MET A 183 -8.37 -12.67 -9.85
C MET A 183 -8.09 -11.30 -10.49
N LEU A 184 -8.15 -10.23 -9.69
CA LEU A 184 -7.79 -8.88 -10.13
C LEU A 184 -6.34 -8.83 -10.61
N ALA A 185 -5.40 -9.38 -9.84
CA ALA A 185 -3.98 -9.42 -10.20
C ALA A 185 -3.77 -10.07 -11.58
N ARG A 186 -4.40 -11.23 -11.81
CA ARG A 186 -4.35 -11.93 -13.08
C ARG A 186 -4.91 -11.07 -14.22
N GLN A 187 -6.13 -10.55 -14.06
CA GLN A 187 -6.78 -9.71 -15.08
C GLN A 187 -5.97 -8.44 -15.36
N SER A 188 -5.42 -7.82 -14.33
CA SER A 188 -4.59 -6.63 -14.44
C SER A 188 -3.27 -6.91 -15.16
N PHE A 189 -2.68 -8.08 -14.95
CA PHE A 189 -1.49 -8.53 -15.67
C PHE A 189 -1.78 -8.81 -17.15
N GLU A 190 -2.81 -9.61 -17.43
CA GLU A 190 -3.19 -9.98 -18.80
C GLU A 190 -3.60 -8.75 -19.62
N ASN A 191 -4.37 -7.84 -19.03
CA ASN A 191 -4.89 -6.64 -19.71
C ASN A 191 -3.99 -5.41 -19.58
N LYS A 192 -2.85 -5.51 -18.88
CA LYS A 192 -1.89 -4.40 -18.67
C LYS A 192 -2.53 -3.14 -18.08
N THR A 193 -3.45 -3.30 -17.13
CA THR A 193 -4.26 -2.19 -16.57
C THR A 193 -3.59 -1.46 -15.41
N TYR A 194 -2.42 -1.91 -14.97
CA TYR A 194 -1.64 -1.25 -13.93
C TYR A 194 -0.29 -0.78 -14.47
N LYS A 195 0.29 0.23 -13.82
CA LYS A 195 1.60 0.76 -14.21
C LYS A 195 2.71 -0.14 -13.71
N ILE A 196 3.55 -0.59 -14.64
CA ILE A 196 4.79 -1.31 -14.35
C ILE A 196 5.93 -0.28 -14.34
N PRO A 197 6.83 -0.28 -13.34
CA PRO A 197 8.04 0.53 -13.36
C PRO A 197 8.81 0.32 -14.67
N LYS A 198 9.34 1.41 -15.26
CA LYS A 198 10.27 1.28 -16.38
C LYS A 198 11.51 0.53 -15.86
N GLU A 199 12.01 -0.45 -16.64
CA GLU A 199 13.25 -1.15 -16.28
C GLU A 199 14.35 -0.12 -15.94
N PRO A 200 15.18 -0.39 -14.92
CA PRO A 200 16.36 0.44 -14.72
C PRO A 200 17.17 0.38 -16.02
N GLN A 201 17.30 1.52 -16.72
CA GLN A 201 18.26 1.63 -17.81
C GLN A 201 19.63 1.31 -17.22
N LYS A 202 20.14 0.12 -17.48
CA LYS A 202 21.52 -0.23 -17.14
C LYS A 202 22.39 0.76 -17.90
N SER A 203 23.14 1.57 -17.16
CA SER A 203 24.23 2.38 -17.73
C SER A 203 25.15 1.43 -18.52
N GLY A 204 25.33 1.77 -19.79
CA GLY A 204 26.07 1.08 -20.86
C GLY A 204 26.82 -0.21 -20.54
N TYR A 205 26.27 -1.34 -20.99
CA TYR A 205 27.04 -2.42 -21.60
C TYR A 205 26.25 -2.99 -22.77
N HIS A 206 26.82 -2.90 -23.98
CA HIS A 206 26.31 -3.63 -25.15
C HIS A 206 26.45 -5.13 -24.87
N HIS A 207 25.32 -5.83 -24.71
CA HIS A 207 25.24 -7.22 -25.14
C HIS A 207 23.85 -7.50 -25.70
N GLN A 208 23.90 -8.11 -26.88
CA GLN A 208 22.80 -8.51 -27.74
C GLN A 208 21.80 -9.42 -27.00
N GLY A 209 20.51 -9.22 -27.29
CA GLY A 209 19.55 -10.30 -27.57
C GLY A 209 19.17 -11.28 -26.45
N ALA A 210 17.85 -11.36 -26.22
CA ALA A 210 17.13 -12.58 -25.81
C ALA A 210 17.37 -13.15 -24.40
N TRP A 211 16.70 -12.56 -23.39
CA TRP A 211 16.42 -13.26 -22.12
C TRP A 211 14.98 -13.12 -21.60
N TYR A 212 14.05 -12.56 -22.39
CA TYR A 212 12.63 -12.42 -21.97
C TYR A 212 11.68 -13.50 -22.51
N LEU A 213 12.18 -14.54 -23.19
CA LEU A 213 11.35 -15.63 -23.73
C LEU A 213 11.38 -16.92 -22.90
N THR A 214 12.17 -17.00 -21.83
CA THR A 214 12.31 -18.24 -21.02
C THR A 214 11.51 -18.24 -19.72
N LEU A 215 10.86 -17.14 -19.32
CA LEU A 215 9.93 -17.12 -18.19
C LEU A 215 8.44 -17.20 -18.62
N LEU A 216 8.14 -17.00 -19.90
CA LEU A 216 6.80 -17.15 -20.45
C LEU A 216 6.40 -18.61 -20.75
N SER A 217 7.36 -19.53 -20.84
CA SER A 217 7.10 -20.95 -21.15
C SER A 217 6.84 -21.84 -19.92
N ASN A 218 7.39 -21.51 -18.75
CA ASN A 218 7.26 -22.37 -17.57
C ASN A 218 5.98 -22.14 -16.73
N TRP A 219 5.31 -20.99 -16.88
CA TRP A 219 4.03 -20.75 -16.19
C TRP A 219 2.84 -21.40 -16.91
N LEU A 220 2.88 -21.55 -18.24
CA LEU A 220 1.82 -22.21 -19.00
C LEU A 220 1.87 -23.74 -18.88
N PHE A 221 3.03 -24.34 -18.59
CA PHE A 221 3.18 -25.80 -18.51
C PHE A 221 2.77 -26.39 -17.15
N CYS A 222 2.89 -25.62 -16.06
CA CYS A 222 2.67 -26.15 -14.71
C CYS A 222 1.17 -26.20 -14.28
N MET A 223 0.26 -25.60 -15.05
CA MET A 223 -1.19 -25.65 -14.76
C MET A 223 -1.97 -26.70 -15.56
N GLN A 224 -1.34 -27.42 -16.52
CA GLN A 224 -2.06 -28.31 -17.44
C GLN A 224 -1.73 -29.80 -17.33
N SER A 225 -0.69 -30.20 -16.60
CA SER A 225 -0.29 -31.61 -16.52
C SER A 225 -0.03 -32.03 -15.07
N GLY A 226 -1.11 -32.35 -14.36
CA GLY A 226 -1.00 -33.17 -13.16
C GLY A 226 -0.49 -34.56 -13.53
N TRP A 227 0.81 -34.81 -13.42
CA TRP A 227 1.39 -36.15 -13.42
C TRP A 227 2.71 -36.22 -12.60
N PHE A 228 2.89 -37.42 -12.07
CA PHE A 228 3.75 -37.90 -10.99
C PHE A 228 5.27 -37.84 -11.23
N MET A 229 6.02 -37.90 -10.11
CA MET A 229 7.46 -38.21 -10.07
C MET A 229 7.82 -39.52 -10.80
N HIS A 230 8.96 -39.52 -11.50
CA HIS A 230 9.88 -40.65 -11.45
C HIS A 230 11.34 -40.26 -11.71
N SER A 231 12.20 -40.90 -10.91
CA SER A 231 13.66 -40.91 -10.85
C SER A 231 14.36 -41.33 -12.16
N LEU A 232 15.61 -40.86 -12.36
CA LEU A 232 16.83 -41.58 -12.83
C LEU A 232 17.89 -40.52 -13.18
N SER A 233 18.99 -40.33 -12.43
CA SER A 233 20.20 -41.15 -12.27
C SER A 233 21.01 -41.44 -13.55
N HIS A 234 22.30 -41.07 -13.47
CA HIS A 234 23.50 -41.50 -14.22
C HIS A 234 23.87 -40.94 -15.61
N LYS A 235 25.03 -40.25 -15.65
CA LYS A 235 26.33 -40.56 -16.32
C LYS A 235 27.12 -39.24 -16.46
N ILE A 236 28.28 -38.99 -15.83
CA ILE A 236 29.64 -39.59 -15.95
C ILE A 236 30.18 -39.67 -17.40
N CYS A 237 31.37 -39.03 -17.54
CA CYS A 237 32.42 -39.09 -18.56
C CYS A 237 32.46 -37.98 -19.63
N GLY A 238 33.63 -37.31 -19.65
CA GLY A 238 34.09 -36.26 -20.56
C GLY A 238 35.10 -35.38 -19.84
#